data_AF-A0A2N2ME09-F1
#
_entry.id   AF-A0A2N2ME09-F1
#
_cell.length_a   1.000
_cell.length_b   1.000
_cell.length_c   1.000
_cell.angle_alpha   90.00
_cell.angle_beta   90.00
_cell.angle_gamma   90.00
#
_symmetry.space_group_name_H-M   'P 1'
#
loop_
_entity.id
_entity.type
_entity.pdbx_description
1 polymer ?
#
loop_
_entity_poly.entity_id
_entity_poly.type
_entity_poly.pdbx_seq_one_letter_code
_entity_poly.pdbx_strand_id
1 'polypeptide(L)'
;MLTLLTIHSIVRWLTVLAALGAIIKLTLGLLKKQDYDKMTGGLVSAFGGLMDTQLLLGLMFFLWNGLAGAGFPRQRWEHFSIMLVAVIVAHLPAMWKKAEPQKRLRNTLLAVAGSLVLVVLGVSLLQPNRWLTIFGLF
;
A
#
# COMPACT_ATOMS: atom_id res chain seq x y z
N MET A 1 -4.52 15.44 15.79
CA MET A 1 -5.20 14.71 14.68
C MET A 1 -4.70 15.13 13.31
N LEU A 2 -4.63 16.43 13.05
CA LEU A 2 -4.14 16.97 11.76
C LEU A 2 -2.76 16.42 11.38
N THR A 3 -1.78 16.43 12.30
CA THR A 3 -0.43 15.92 12.03
C THR A 3 -0.42 14.45 11.61
N LEU A 4 -1.17 13.59 12.31
CA LEU A 4 -1.25 12.16 11.99
C LEU A 4 -1.88 11.93 10.62
N LEU A 5 -2.98 12.65 10.31
CA LEU A 5 -3.63 12.60 9.00
C LEU A 5 -2.67 13.07 7.89
N THR A 6 -1.95 14.17 8.11
CA THR A 6 -1.00 14.71 7.14
C THR A 6 0.13 13.73 6.86
N ILE A 7 0.73 13.13 7.89
CA ILE A 7 1.77 12.12 7.69
C ILE A 7 1.21 10.91 6.95
N HIS A 8 0.04 10.40 7.34
CA HIS A 8 -0.63 9.28 6.66
C HIS A 8 -0.92 9.58 5.17
N SER A 9 -1.37 10.80 4.85
CA SER A 9 -1.63 11.23 3.48
C SER A 9 -0.35 11.39 2.66
N ILE A 10 0.75 11.89 3.24
CA ILE A 10 2.06 11.97 2.57
C ILE A 10 2.60 10.56 2.32
N VAL A 11 2.58 9.71 3.34
CA VAL A 11 3.03 8.30 3.24
C VAL A 11 2.22 7.55 2.19
N ARG A 12 0.92 7.84 2.01
CA ARG A 12 0.13 7.28 0.91
C ARG A 12 0.77 7.55 -0.45
N TRP A 13 1.12 8.80 -0.72
CA TRP A 13 1.72 9.19 -2.00
C TRP A 13 3.10 8.57 -2.17
N LEU A 14 3.91 8.50 -1.12
CA LEU A 14 5.18 7.75 -1.15
C LEU A 14 4.96 6.26 -1.47
N THR A 15 3.94 5.64 -0.87
CA THR A 15 3.55 4.24 -1.12
C THR A 15 3.18 4.03 -2.58
N VAL A 16 2.35 4.92 -3.14
CA VAL A 16 1.96 4.88 -4.56
C VAL A 16 3.19 5.02 -5.46
N LEU A 17 4.07 5.99 -5.19
CA LEU A 17 5.28 6.18 -5.98
C LEU A 17 6.22 4.97 -5.92
N ALA A 18 6.41 4.37 -4.73
CA ALA A 18 7.20 3.16 -4.57
C ALA A 18 6.59 1.97 -5.33
N ALA A 19 5.26 1.81 -5.29
CA ALA A 19 4.56 0.78 -6.04
C ALA A 19 4.76 0.96 -7.56
N LEU A 20 4.60 2.17 -8.08
CA LEU A 20 4.83 2.48 -9.50
C LEU A 20 6.27 2.19 -9.91
N GLY A 21 7.25 2.61 -9.12
CA GLY A 21 8.66 2.31 -9.36
C GLY A 21 8.95 0.80 -9.39
N ALA A 22 8.40 0.06 -8.43
CA ALA A 22 8.52 -1.41 -8.38
C ALA A 22 7.86 -2.07 -9.60
N ILE A 23 6.64 -1.67 -9.98
CA ILE A 23 5.92 -2.17 -11.15
C ILE A 23 6.73 -1.96 -12.43
N ILE A 24 7.27 -0.76 -12.64
CA ILE A 24 8.11 -0.45 -13.81
C ILE A 24 9.32 -1.39 -13.84
N LYS A 25 10.07 -1.49 -12.74
CA LYS A 25 11.28 -2.33 -12.68
C LYS A 25 10.97 -3.81 -12.88
N LEU A 26 9.93 -4.34 -12.23
CA LEU A 26 9.50 -5.74 -12.39
C LEU A 26 9.06 -6.03 -13.83
N THR A 27 8.32 -5.12 -14.45
CA THR A 27 7.88 -5.25 -15.84
C THR A 27 9.07 -5.26 -16.79
N LEU A 28 10.02 -4.34 -16.63
CA LEU A 28 11.27 -4.33 -17.40
C LEU A 28 12.08 -5.61 -17.20
N GLY A 29 12.12 -6.12 -15.97
CA GLY A 29 12.79 -7.39 -15.64
C GLY A 29 12.18 -8.57 -16.40
N LEU A 30 10.85 -8.65 -16.49
CA LEU A 30 10.15 -9.68 -17.26
C LEU A 30 10.42 -9.56 -18.76
N LEU A 31 10.28 -8.36 -19.33
CA LEU A 31 10.48 -8.12 -20.76
C LEU A 31 11.91 -8.44 -21.20
N LYS A 32 12.89 -8.12 -20.35
CA LYS A 32 14.32 -8.36 -20.62
C LYS A 32 14.81 -9.73 -20.12
N LYS A 33 13.92 -10.56 -19.55
CA LYS A 33 14.24 -11.87 -18.93
C LYS A 33 15.40 -11.77 -17.92
N GLN A 34 15.44 -10.69 -17.13
CA GLN A 34 16.45 -10.46 -16.10
C GLN A 34 16.16 -11.29 -14.85
N ASP A 35 17.20 -11.48 -14.03
CA ASP A 35 17.04 -12.05 -12.70
C ASP A 35 16.48 -11.03 -11.69
N TYR A 36 16.01 -11.54 -10.56
CA TYR A 36 15.56 -10.72 -9.44
C TYR A 36 16.77 -10.07 -8.74
N ASP A 37 17.13 -8.87 -9.18
CA ASP A 37 18.30 -8.13 -8.71
C ASP A 37 18.06 -7.39 -7.38
N LYS A 38 19.15 -6.83 -6.83
CA LYS A 38 19.13 -6.07 -5.57
C LYS A 38 18.23 -4.83 -5.65
N MET A 39 18.19 -4.15 -6.79
CA MET A 39 17.36 -2.95 -6.97
C MET A 39 15.86 -3.30 -6.92
N THR A 40 15.46 -4.38 -7.59
CA THR A 40 14.10 -4.93 -7.54
C THR A 40 13.74 -5.32 -6.11
N GLY A 41 14.66 -5.98 -5.41
CA GLY A 41 14.50 -6.30 -3.99
C GLY A 41 14.30 -5.06 -3.12
N GLY A 42 15.14 -4.03 -3.30
CA GLY A 42 15.04 -2.77 -2.56
C GLY A 42 13.71 -2.06 -2.77
N LEU A 43 13.24 -1.94 -4.02
CA LEU A 43 11.96 -1.30 -4.33
C LEU A 43 10.76 -2.05 -3.74
N VAL A 44 10.75 -3.38 -3.86
CA VAL A 44 9.67 -4.22 -3.30
C VAL A 44 9.65 -4.16 -1.78
N SER A 45 10.83 -4.20 -1.13
CA SER A 45 10.93 -4.04 0.32
C SER A 45 10.51 -2.65 0.79
N ALA A 46 10.89 -1.59 0.06
CA ALA A 46 10.48 -0.22 0.37
C ALA A 46 8.96 -0.06 0.27
N PHE A 47 8.34 -0.63 -0.77
CA PHE A 47 6.89 -0.67 -0.91
C PHE A 47 6.23 -1.40 0.27
N GLY A 48 6.71 -2.60 0.64
CA GLY A 48 6.20 -3.34 1.79
C GLY A 48 6.29 -2.56 3.11
N GLY A 49 7.44 -1.96 3.41
CA GLY A 49 7.61 -1.15 4.63
C GLY A 49 6.75 0.11 4.65
N LEU A 50 6.52 0.74 3.49
CA LEU A 50 5.59 1.87 3.37
C LEU A 50 4.14 1.43 3.58
N MET A 51 3.74 0.25 3.09
CA MET A 51 2.43 -0.34 3.38
C MET A 51 2.22 -0.60 4.88
N ASP A 52 3.23 -1.12 5.57
CA ASP A 52 3.18 -1.33 7.03
C ASP A 52 3.06 -0.02 7.80
N THR A 53 3.88 0.96 7.41
CA THR A 53 3.82 2.32 7.98
C THR A 53 2.43 2.91 7.76
N GLN A 54 1.86 2.70 6.57
CA GLN A 54 0.53 3.22 6.24
C GLN A 54 -0.57 2.57 7.07
N LEU A 55 -0.52 1.25 7.24
CA LEU A 55 -1.45 0.52 8.09
C LEU A 55 -1.37 0.98 9.55
N LEU A 56 -0.16 1.15 10.07
CA LEU A 56 0.06 1.59 11.44
C LEU A 56 -0.52 2.98 11.68
N LEU A 57 -0.18 3.95 10.83
CA LEU A 57 -0.71 5.31 10.92
C LEU A 57 -2.23 5.34 10.76
N GLY A 58 -2.77 4.55 9.82
CA GLY A 58 -4.19 4.42 9.58
C GLY A 58 -4.94 3.81 10.76
N LEU A 59 -4.39 2.77 11.38
CA LEU A 59 -4.93 2.12 12.57
C LEU A 59 -4.93 3.08 13.77
N MET A 60 -3.83 3.80 14.00
CA MET A 60 -3.76 4.84 15.03
C MET A 60 -4.84 5.90 14.81
N PHE A 61 -5.02 6.36 13.57
CA PHE A 61 -6.05 7.34 13.23
C PHE A 61 -7.47 6.79 13.41
N PHE A 62 -7.71 5.54 12.99
CA PHE A 62 -8.98 4.84 13.12
C PHE A 62 -9.40 4.70 14.59
N LEU A 63 -8.52 4.16 15.43
CA LEU A 63 -8.77 3.96 16.86
C LEU A 63 -8.96 5.28 17.58
N TRP A 64 -8.08 6.26 17.35
CA TRP A 64 -8.17 7.53 18.04
C TRP A 64 -9.48 8.26 17.75
N ASN A 65 -9.85 8.39 16.47
CA ASN A 65 -11.11 9.07 16.12
C ASN A 65 -12.33 8.33 16.66
N GLY A 66 -12.32 6.99 16.64
CA GLY A 66 -13.43 6.22 17.17
C GLY A 66 -13.61 6.38 18.66
N LEU A 67 -12.52 6.28 19.43
CA LEU A 67 -12.52 6.43 20.88
C LEU A 67 -12.75 7.88 21.33
N ALA A 68 -12.36 8.88 20.53
CA ALA A 68 -12.58 10.30 20.82
C ALA A 68 -14.02 10.78 20.53
N GLY A 69 -14.96 9.87 20.26
CA GLY A 69 -16.39 10.17 20.15
C GLY A 69 -16.95 10.19 18.72
N ALA A 70 -16.12 10.07 17.67
CA ALA A 70 -16.63 9.95 16.30
C ALA A 70 -17.13 8.53 15.97
N GLY A 71 -16.92 7.56 16.87
CA GLY A 71 -17.31 6.17 16.70
C GLY A 71 -16.63 5.48 15.50
N PHE A 72 -17.16 4.30 15.15
CA PHE A 72 -16.63 3.46 14.08
C PHE A 72 -17.67 3.25 12.97
N PRO A 73 -17.98 4.30 12.18
CA PRO A 73 -18.93 4.19 11.09
C PRO A 73 -18.49 3.13 10.08
N ARG A 74 -19.47 2.48 9.45
CA ARG A 74 -19.29 1.36 8.52
C ARG A 74 -18.20 1.61 7.46
N GLN A 75 -18.18 2.80 6.86
CA GLN A 75 -17.22 3.16 5.82
C GLN A 75 -15.75 3.10 6.29
N ARG A 76 -15.50 3.41 7.57
CA ARG A 76 -14.14 3.32 8.14
C ARG A 76 -13.70 1.87 8.33
N TRP A 77 -14.64 0.98 8.70
CA TRP A 77 -14.38 -0.45 8.76
C TRP A 77 -14.11 -1.03 7.38
N GLU A 78 -14.93 -0.71 6.39
CA GLU A 78 -14.73 -1.16 5.00
C GLU A 78 -13.38 -0.71 4.46
N HIS A 79 -13.03 0.56 4.67
CA HIS A 79 -11.70 1.08 4.33
C HIS A 79 -10.58 0.30 5.01
N PHE A 80 -10.64 0.16 6.35
CA PHE A 80 -9.63 -0.56 7.12
C PHE A 80 -9.47 -2.01 6.65
N SER A 81 -10.58 -2.73 6.44
CA SER A 81 -10.56 -4.12 5.96
C SER A 81 -9.88 -4.25 4.60
N ILE A 82 -10.20 -3.37 3.64
CA ILE A 82 -9.56 -3.40 2.32
C ILE A 82 -8.06 -3.07 2.43
N MET A 83 -7.68 -2.10 3.27
CA MET A 83 -6.27 -1.76 3.47
C MET A 83 -5.50 -2.92 4.12
N LEU A 84 -6.10 -3.65 5.06
CA LEU A 84 -5.49 -4.82 5.66
C LEU A 84 -5.22 -5.92 4.61
N VAL A 85 -6.20 -6.19 3.74
CA VAL A 85 -6.02 -7.12 2.63
C VAL A 85 -4.91 -6.63 1.68
N ALA A 86 -4.86 -5.33 1.38
CA ALA A 86 -3.80 -4.76 0.55
C ALA A 86 -2.41 -5.03 1.14
N VAL A 87 -2.21 -4.80 2.44
CA VAL A 87 -0.93 -5.05 3.14
C VAL A 87 -0.54 -6.53 3.09
N ILE A 88 -1.49 -7.43 3.29
CA ILE A 88 -1.26 -8.88 3.18
C ILE A 88 -0.79 -9.22 1.76
N VAL A 89 -1.47 -8.70 0.74
CA VAL A 89 -1.12 -8.92 -0.66
C VAL A 89 0.27 -8.36 -0.99
N ALA A 90 0.61 -7.17 -0.47
CA ALA A 90 1.94 -6.57 -0.63
C ALA A 90 3.09 -7.44 -0.09
N HIS A 91 2.80 -8.32 0.88
CA HIS A 91 3.78 -9.21 1.51
C HIS A 91 3.88 -10.61 0.90
N LEU A 92 2.97 -10.99 -0.01
CA LEU A 92 3.04 -12.26 -0.74
C LEU A 92 4.38 -12.51 -1.47
N PRO A 93 5.11 -11.50 -1.99
CA PRO A 93 6.45 -11.68 -2.56
C PRO A 93 7.43 -12.45 -1.66
N ALA A 94 7.26 -12.41 -0.34
CA ALA A 94 8.09 -13.16 0.60
C ALA A 94 8.00 -14.69 0.40
N MET A 95 6.87 -15.19 -0.11
CA MET A 95 6.64 -16.62 -0.37
C MET A 95 7.42 -17.14 -1.59
N TRP A 96 7.78 -16.27 -2.53
CA TRP A 96 8.43 -16.67 -3.80
C TRP A 96 9.93 -16.39 -3.83
N LYS A 97 10.58 -16.18 -2.68
CA LYS A 97 12.03 -15.93 -2.60
C LYS A 97 12.87 -17.02 -3.27
N LYS A 98 12.41 -18.27 -3.23
CA LYS A 98 13.06 -19.46 -3.80
C LYS A 98 12.48 -19.90 -5.16
N ALA A 99 11.52 -19.17 -5.70
CA ALA A 99 10.96 -19.49 -7.01
C ALA A 99 11.96 -19.14 -8.13
N GLU A 100 11.80 -19.78 -9.29
CA GLU A 100 12.55 -19.42 -10.50
C GLU A 100 12.45 -17.92 -10.80
N PRO A 101 13.51 -17.27 -11.35
CA PRO A 101 13.59 -15.82 -11.46
C PRO A 101 12.39 -15.18 -12.16
N GLN A 102 11.98 -15.72 -13.31
CA GLN A 102 10.84 -15.19 -14.07
C GLN A 102 9.51 -15.38 -13.34
N LYS A 103 9.32 -16.52 -12.67
CA LYS A 103 8.14 -16.79 -11.85
C LYS A 103 8.07 -15.84 -10.66
N ARG A 104 9.21 -15.59 -10.01
CA ARG A 104 9.33 -14.65 -8.89
C ARG A 104 8.99 -13.22 -9.34
N LEU A 105 9.56 -12.75 -10.45
CA LEU A 105 9.27 -11.42 -11.00
C LEU A 105 7.77 -11.26 -11.32
N ARG A 106 7.17 -12.24 -12.01
CA ARG A 106 5.76 -12.19 -12.40
C ARG A 106 4.84 -12.18 -11.18
N ASN A 107 5.05 -13.09 -10.24
CA ASN A 107 4.19 -13.17 -9.07
C ASN A 107 4.33 -11.93 -8.18
N THR A 108 5.56 -11.41 -8.02
CA THR A 108 5.79 -10.15 -7.30
C THR A 108 5.13 -8.96 -8.00
N LEU A 109 5.18 -8.88 -9.33
CA LEU A 109 4.48 -7.85 -10.10
C LEU A 109 2.98 -7.88 -9.85
N LEU A 110 2.37 -9.07 -9.94
CA LEU A 110 0.94 -9.25 -9.70
C LEU A 110 0.55 -8.89 -8.26
N ALA A 111 1.37 -9.24 -7.27
CA ALA A 111 1.14 -8.89 -5.87
C ALA A 111 1.22 -7.37 -5.64
N VAL A 112 2.27 -6.69 -6.15
CA VAL A 112 2.42 -5.23 -6.00
C VAL A 112 1.28 -4.50 -6.73
N ALA A 113 0.96 -4.89 -7.96
CA ALA A 113 -0.12 -4.30 -8.73
C ALA A 113 -1.50 -4.54 -8.08
N GLY A 114 -1.77 -5.77 -7.63
CA GLY A 114 -3.01 -6.11 -6.92
C GLY A 114 -3.16 -5.33 -5.61
N SER A 115 -2.08 -5.21 -4.83
CA SER A 115 -2.07 -4.36 -3.64
C SER A 115 -2.34 -2.89 -3.98
N LEU A 116 -1.74 -2.35 -5.04
CA LEU A 116 -1.96 -0.96 -5.44
C LEU A 116 -3.42 -0.73 -5.86
N VAL A 117 -4.05 -1.66 -6.58
CA VAL A 117 -5.47 -1.60 -6.92
C VAL A 117 -6.34 -1.59 -5.66
N LEU A 118 -6.05 -2.45 -4.68
CA LEU A 118 -6.77 -2.47 -3.40
C LEU A 118 -6.62 -1.16 -2.63
N VAL A 119 -5.41 -0.58 -2.60
CA VAL A 119 -5.17 0.76 -2.04
C VAL A 119 -6.04 1.80 -2.75
N VAL A 120 -6.08 1.77 -4.08
CA VAL A 120 -6.86 2.73 -4.86
C VAL A 120 -8.35 2.62 -4.56
N LEU A 121 -8.88 1.41 -4.53
CA LEU A 121 -10.28 1.13 -4.22
C LEU A 121 -10.64 1.56 -2.80
N GLY A 122 -9.86 1.14 -1.80
CA GLY A 122 -10.17 1.46 -0.40
C GLY A 122 -10.13 2.95 -0.11
N VAL A 123 -9.22 3.71 -0.72
CA VAL A 123 -9.19 5.18 -0.58
C VAL A 123 -10.38 5.84 -1.29
N SER A 124 -10.77 5.33 -2.46
CA SER A 124 -11.86 5.90 -3.26
C SER A 124 -13.25 5.63 -2.66
N LEU A 125 -13.39 4.60 -1.83
CA LEU A 125 -14.63 4.29 -1.09
C LEU A 125 -14.88 5.21 0.11
N LEU A 126 -13.87 5.95 0.56
CA LEU A 126 -14.07 6.96 1.60
C LEU A 126 -14.85 8.16 1.02
N GLN A 127 -15.86 8.61 1.76
CA GLN A 127 -16.68 9.78 1.42
C GLN A 127 -16.47 10.90 2.45
N PRO A 128 -16.22 12.15 2.02
CA PRO A 128 -15.91 12.56 0.64
C PRO A 128 -14.57 11.97 0.17
N ASN A 129 -14.33 11.96 -1.15
CA ASN A 129 -13.10 11.43 -1.75
C ASN A 129 -11.85 12.08 -1.10
N ARG A 130 -10.91 11.26 -0.62
CA ARG A 130 -9.76 11.69 0.20
C ARG A 130 -8.40 11.68 -0.51
N TRP A 131 -8.37 11.55 -1.83
CA TRP A 131 -7.09 11.49 -2.59
C TRP A 131 -6.25 12.76 -2.48
N LEU A 132 -6.88 13.93 -2.45
CA LEU A 132 -6.20 15.22 -2.38
C LEU A 132 -6.19 15.83 -0.97
N THR A 133 -6.80 15.13 0.00
CA THR A 133 -6.82 15.58 1.40
C THR A 133 -5.46 15.32 2.05
N ILE A 134 -4.61 16.34 2.08
CA ILE A 134 -3.30 16.32 2.76
C ILE A 134 -3.39 17.01 4.13
N PHE A 135 -4.17 18.09 4.22
CA PHE A 135 -4.43 18.86 5.43
C PHE A 135 -5.94 19.07 5.59
N GLY A 136 -6.41 19.21 6.84
CA GLY A 136 -7.75 19.66 7.18
C GLY A 136 -8.78 18.55 7.42
N LEU A 137 -9.82 18.91 8.18
CA LEU A 137 -11.05 18.14 8.35
C LEU A 137 -12.05 18.62 7.28
N PHE A 138 -12.47 17.72 6.40
CA PHE A 138 -13.77 17.80 5.74
C PHE A 138 -14.55 16.53 6.10
#